data_AF-A0A2A6JN75-F1
#
_entry.id   AF-A0A2A6JN75-F1
#
_cell.length_a   1.000
_cell.length_b   1.000
_cell.length_c   1.000
_cell.angle_alpha   90.00
_cell.angle_beta   90.00
_cell.angle_gamma   90.00
#
_symmetry.space_group_name_H-M   'P 1'
#
loop_
_entity.id
_entity.type
_entity.pdbx_description
1 polymer ?
#
loop_
_entity_poly.entity_id
_entity_poly.type
_entity_poly.pdbx_seq_one_letter_code
_entity_poly.pdbx_strand_id
1 'polypeptide(L)'
;MTRGLRLIRDGVTAFALLALIALIAAKLNDAARIEHAGAFHAADGDSLTLGEERLRLEGIDAPELHQSCERAGKAWACGRAAREALQAMVLTAGTVCRGNRRDRYDRLLVVCRNGARGDINAAMVRGGMAISYGDYGREEAEARAAKAGLWAGTFERPRDVRDHARQSSGFDSALRFIGQIAGWE
;
A
#
# COMPACT_ATOMS: atom_id res chain seq x y z
N MET A 1 35.49 -17.22 50.74
CA MET A 1 35.62 -17.69 49.34
C MET A 1 34.27 -17.98 48.64
N THR A 2 33.14 -18.08 49.36
CA THR A 2 31.82 -18.45 48.78
C THR A 2 31.04 -17.30 48.13
N ARG A 3 31.30 -16.04 48.51
CA ARG A 3 30.58 -14.86 47.99
C ARG A 3 30.94 -14.51 46.55
N GLY A 4 32.20 -14.67 46.16
CA GLY A 4 32.67 -14.45 44.78
C GLY A 4 32.11 -15.48 43.80
N LEU A 5 32.04 -16.76 44.22
CA LEU A 5 31.50 -17.83 43.37
C LEU A 5 29.99 -17.67 43.10
N ARG A 6 29.23 -17.16 44.09
CA ARG A 6 27.80 -16.82 43.92
C ARG A 6 27.61 -15.65 42.96
N LEU A 7 28.39 -14.57 43.10
CA LEU A 7 28.35 -13.43 42.18
C LEU A 7 28.67 -13.81 40.73
N ILE A 8 29.67 -14.68 40.53
CA ILE A 8 30.03 -15.19 39.19
C ILE A 8 28.89 -16.04 38.63
N ARG A 9 28.34 -16.98 39.41
CA ARG A 9 27.23 -17.84 38.97
C ARG A 9 26.00 -17.00 38.61
N ASP A 10 25.62 -16.06 39.46
CA ASP A 10 24.45 -15.23 39.27
C ASP A 10 24.64 -14.25 38.09
N GLY A 11 25.88 -13.82 37.81
CA GLY A 11 26.24 -13.08 36.60
C GLY A 11 26.15 -13.93 35.32
N VAL A 12 26.63 -15.18 35.36
CA VAL A 12 26.54 -16.11 34.22
C VAL A 12 25.08 -16.46 33.90
N THR A 13 24.25 -16.70 34.91
CA THR A 13 22.82 -16.99 34.69
C THR A 13 22.09 -15.77 34.15
N ALA A 14 22.35 -14.57 34.67
CA ALA A 14 21.76 -13.34 34.13
C ALA A 14 22.17 -13.10 32.66
N PHE A 15 23.45 -13.30 32.33
CA PHE A 15 23.95 -13.17 30.96
C PHE A 15 23.30 -14.20 30.02
N ALA A 16 23.20 -15.47 30.45
CA ALA A 16 22.56 -16.52 29.66
C ALA A 16 21.07 -16.22 29.40
N LEU A 17 20.35 -15.69 30.40
CA LEU A 17 18.95 -15.27 30.24
C LEU A 17 18.80 -14.10 29.27
N LEU A 18 19.67 -13.07 29.37
CA LEU A 18 19.65 -11.95 28.44
C LEU A 18 19.98 -12.37 27.00
N ALA A 19 20.96 -13.25 26.82
CA ALA A 19 21.30 -13.82 25.52
C ALA A 19 20.12 -14.61 24.92
N LEU A 20 19.43 -15.42 25.73
CA LEU A 20 18.25 -16.16 25.30
C LEU A 20 17.10 -15.23 24.89
N ILE A 21 16.82 -14.18 25.68
CA ILE A 21 15.80 -13.18 25.35
C ILE A 21 16.13 -12.47 24.02
N ALA A 22 17.41 -12.10 23.82
CA ALA A 22 17.85 -11.47 22.57
C ALA A 22 17.66 -12.40 21.36
N LEU A 23 17.95 -13.70 21.51
CA LEU A 23 17.73 -14.69 20.45
C LEU A 23 16.24 -14.90 20.14
N ILE A 24 15.38 -14.93 21.16
CA ILE A 24 13.92 -15.02 20.97
C ILE A 24 13.40 -13.77 20.26
N ALA A 25 13.84 -12.58 20.67
CA ALA A 25 13.46 -11.32 20.03
C ALA A 25 13.89 -11.27 18.56
N ALA A 26 15.12 -11.70 18.25
CA ALA A 26 15.61 -11.80 16.87
C ALA A 26 14.74 -12.77 16.03
N LYS A 27 14.37 -13.92 16.60
CA LYS A 27 13.54 -14.92 15.90
C LYS A 27 12.11 -14.47 15.66
N LEU A 28 11.54 -13.68 16.58
CA LEU A 28 10.20 -13.08 16.43
C LEU A 28 10.18 -11.92 15.43
N ASN A 29 11.31 -11.21 15.27
CA ASN A 29 11.42 -10.11 14.31
C ASN A 29 11.51 -10.60 12.85
N ASP A 30 11.87 -11.87 12.65
CA ASP A 30 11.78 -12.62 11.39
C ASP A 30 10.33 -13.09 11.13
N ALA A 31 9.36 -12.20 11.29
CA ALA A 31 8.00 -12.46 10.84
C ALA A 31 8.05 -12.80 9.34
N ALA A 32 7.67 -14.04 9.00
CA ALA A 32 7.74 -14.54 7.64
C ALA A 32 7.03 -13.57 6.69
N ARG A 33 7.81 -12.86 5.86
CA ARG A 33 7.26 -12.07 4.77
C ARG A 33 6.85 -13.04 3.67
N ILE A 34 5.58 -13.03 3.34
CA ILE A 34 5.06 -13.66 2.14
C ILE A 34 5.70 -12.93 0.96
N GLU A 35 6.39 -13.70 0.12
CA GLU A 35 7.06 -13.21 -1.07
C GLU A 35 6.34 -13.76 -2.31
N HIS A 36 5.99 -12.86 -3.22
CA HIS A 36 5.46 -13.21 -4.52
C HIS A 36 6.40 -12.67 -5.60
N ALA A 37 6.70 -13.53 -6.57
CA ALA A 37 7.37 -13.18 -7.81
C ALA A 37 6.55 -13.74 -8.96
N GLY A 38 6.38 -12.98 -10.04
CA GLY A 38 5.60 -13.45 -11.18
C GLY A 38 5.05 -12.32 -12.05
N ALA A 39 4.11 -12.69 -12.93
CA ALA A 39 3.43 -11.78 -13.83
C ALA A 39 2.30 -11.04 -13.11
N PHE A 40 2.66 -9.97 -12.40
CA PHE A 40 1.68 -9.11 -11.74
C PHE A 40 0.83 -8.33 -12.76
N HIS A 41 -0.46 -8.20 -12.46
CA HIS A 41 -1.39 -7.36 -13.23
C HIS A 41 -1.96 -6.26 -12.36
N ALA A 42 -1.92 -5.02 -12.84
CA ALA A 42 -2.49 -3.86 -12.17
C ALA A 42 -4.01 -3.81 -12.36
N ALA A 43 -4.74 -3.94 -11.26
CA ALA A 43 -6.19 -3.76 -11.23
C ALA A 43 -6.56 -2.26 -11.25
N ASP A 44 -5.83 -1.46 -10.48
CA ASP A 44 -5.91 0.00 -10.41
C ASP A 44 -4.51 0.60 -10.11
N GLY A 45 -4.42 1.83 -9.60
CA GLY A 45 -3.15 2.50 -9.33
C GLY A 45 -2.42 2.06 -8.06
N ASP A 46 -3.03 1.26 -7.17
CA ASP A 46 -2.38 0.75 -5.95
C ASP A 46 -2.66 -0.74 -5.67
N SER A 47 -3.41 -1.43 -6.54
CA SER A 47 -3.79 -2.83 -6.40
C SER A 47 -3.25 -3.70 -7.54
N LEU A 48 -2.68 -4.84 -7.17
CA LEU A 48 -2.15 -5.86 -8.07
C LEU A 48 -2.90 -7.19 -7.90
N THR A 49 -2.82 -8.01 -8.92
CA THR A 49 -3.27 -9.41 -8.90
C THR A 49 -2.16 -10.34 -9.39
N LEU A 50 -2.08 -11.53 -8.81
CA LEU A 50 -1.21 -12.62 -9.24
C LEU A 50 -1.98 -13.94 -9.10
N GLY A 51 -2.59 -14.40 -10.19
CA GLY A 51 -3.58 -15.48 -10.12
C GLY A 51 -4.77 -15.03 -9.27
N GLU A 52 -5.08 -15.79 -8.22
CA GLU A 52 -6.14 -15.47 -7.26
C GLU A 52 -5.69 -14.51 -6.14
N GLU A 53 -4.39 -14.31 -5.96
CA GLU A 53 -3.86 -13.45 -4.89
C GLU A 53 -4.08 -11.98 -5.25
N ARG A 54 -4.61 -11.23 -4.29
CA ARG A 54 -4.86 -9.79 -4.40
C ARG A 54 -3.92 -9.04 -3.49
N LEU A 55 -3.14 -8.14 -4.07
CA LEU A 55 -2.14 -7.38 -3.35
C LEU A 55 -2.48 -5.89 -3.41
N ARG A 56 -2.23 -5.16 -2.33
CA ARG A 56 -2.31 -3.69 -2.29
C ARG A 56 -0.95 -3.15 -1.92
N LEU A 57 -0.49 -2.14 -2.66
CA LEU A 57 0.73 -1.43 -2.36
C LEU A 57 0.60 -0.73 -1.00
N GLU A 58 1.50 -1.07 -0.09
CA GLU A 58 1.57 -0.53 1.25
C GLU A 58 2.08 0.92 1.21
N GLY A 59 1.58 1.76 2.13
CA GLY A 59 2.06 3.12 2.36
C GLY A 59 1.64 4.16 1.31
N ILE A 60 0.82 3.79 0.32
CA ILE A 60 0.38 4.70 -0.74
C ILE A 60 -1.15 4.63 -0.95
N ASP A 61 -1.69 5.65 -1.61
CA ASP A 61 -3.07 5.67 -2.07
C ASP A 61 -3.14 6.27 -3.46
N ALA A 62 -3.62 5.50 -4.43
CA ALA A 62 -3.71 5.94 -5.82
C ALA A 62 -5.13 6.38 -6.19
N PRO A 63 -5.30 7.24 -7.22
CA PRO A 63 -6.62 7.59 -7.73
C PRO A 63 -7.43 6.34 -8.12
N GLU A 64 -8.72 6.37 -7.80
CA GLU A 64 -9.63 5.29 -8.18
C GLU A 64 -9.65 5.13 -9.71
N LEU A 65 -9.85 3.91 -10.22
CA LEU A 65 -9.71 3.62 -11.66
C LEU A 65 -10.50 4.57 -12.57
N HIS A 66 -11.69 4.99 -12.13
CA HIS A 66 -12.59 5.89 -12.86
C HIS A 66 -12.44 7.37 -12.48
N GLN A 67 -11.54 7.69 -11.56
CA GLN A 67 -11.30 9.05 -11.12
C GLN A 67 -10.73 9.91 -12.26
N SER A 68 -11.30 11.10 -12.39
CA SER A 68 -10.78 12.18 -13.24
C SER A 68 -10.17 13.27 -12.37
N CYS A 69 -9.09 13.86 -12.86
CA CYS A 69 -8.37 14.95 -12.21
C CYS A 69 -8.24 16.11 -13.18
N GLU A 70 -7.82 17.29 -12.72
CA GLU A 70 -7.59 18.44 -13.58
C GLU A 70 -6.10 18.68 -13.81
N ARG A 71 -5.74 19.11 -15.01
CA ARG A 71 -4.41 19.64 -15.33
C ARG A 71 -4.58 20.73 -16.38
N ALA A 72 -4.06 21.93 -16.08
CA ALA A 72 -4.14 23.08 -16.98
C ALA A 72 -5.57 23.36 -17.49
N GLY A 73 -6.57 23.32 -16.60
CA GLY A 73 -7.97 23.57 -16.97
C GLY A 73 -8.67 22.44 -17.73
N LYS A 74 -8.03 21.28 -17.87
CA LYS A 74 -8.59 20.13 -18.60
C LYS A 74 -8.67 18.90 -17.70
N ALA A 75 -9.79 18.18 -17.78
CA ALA A 75 -9.94 16.89 -17.13
C ALA A 75 -9.04 15.84 -17.81
N TRP A 76 -8.45 14.96 -17.02
CA TRP A 76 -7.69 13.81 -17.48
C TRP A 76 -7.96 12.59 -16.59
N ALA A 77 -7.85 11.40 -17.18
CA ALA A 77 -8.17 10.14 -16.51
C ALA A 77 -7.04 9.65 -15.61
N CYS A 78 -6.81 10.36 -14.50
CA CYS A 78 -5.71 10.09 -13.57
C CYS A 78 -5.75 8.67 -12.99
N GLY A 79 -6.93 8.09 -12.76
CA GLY A 79 -7.07 6.68 -12.34
C GLY A 79 -6.47 5.69 -13.32
N ARG A 80 -6.80 5.83 -14.61
CA ARG A 80 -6.27 4.97 -15.66
C ARG A 80 -4.77 5.19 -15.86
N ALA A 81 -4.33 6.44 -15.84
CA ALA A 81 -2.91 6.76 -15.96
C ALA A 81 -2.07 6.17 -14.80
N ALA A 82 -2.60 6.20 -13.57
CA ALA A 82 -1.94 5.58 -12.42
C ALA A 82 -1.85 4.05 -12.57
N ARG A 83 -2.94 3.39 -12.99
CA ARG A 83 -2.94 1.95 -13.31
C ARG A 83 -1.92 1.60 -14.39
N GLU A 84 -1.87 2.37 -15.48
CA GLU A 84 -0.93 2.15 -16.58
C GLU A 84 0.53 2.32 -16.13
N ALA A 85 0.80 3.33 -15.30
CA ALA A 85 2.11 3.53 -14.70
C ALA A 85 2.51 2.33 -13.83
N LEU A 86 1.62 1.85 -12.97
CA LEU A 86 1.88 0.67 -12.13
C LEU A 86 2.13 -0.57 -13.00
N GLN A 87 1.28 -0.82 -14.00
CA GLN A 87 1.43 -1.95 -14.92
C GLN A 87 2.80 -1.92 -15.60
N ALA A 88 3.22 -0.77 -16.10
CA ALA A 88 4.52 -0.62 -16.76
C ALA A 88 5.69 -0.92 -15.82
N MET A 89 5.57 -0.60 -14.53
CA MET A 89 6.62 -0.89 -13.55
C MET A 89 6.71 -2.39 -13.24
N VAL A 90 5.58 -3.06 -13.04
CA VAL A 90 5.56 -4.48 -12.64
C VAL A 90 5.82 -5.46 -13.78
N LEU A 91 5.70 -5.02 -15.04
CA LEU A 91 6.13 -5.81 -16.22
C LEU A 91 7.66 -5.95 -16.31
N THR A 92 8.42 -5.16 -15.56
CA THR A 92 9.88 -5.30 -15.49
C THR A 92 10.24 -6.68 -14.93
N ALA A 93 11.13 -7.40 -15.63
CA ALA A 93 11.62 -8.69 -15.19
C ALA A 93 12.21 -8.62 -13.77
N GLY A 94 11.95 -9.67 -12.97
CA GLY A 94 12.44 -9.74 -11.58
C GLY A 94 11.69 -8.83 -10.60
N THR A 95 10.45 -8.45 -10.90
CA THR A 95 9.59 -7.79 -9.92
C THR A 95 9.22 -8.77 -8.81
N VAL A 96 9.45 -8.36 -7.56
CA VAL A 96 9.15 -9.13 -6.34
C VAL A 96 8.35 -8.25 -5.38
N CYS A 97 7.22 -8.75 -4.90
CA CYS A 97 6.38 -8.08 -3.91
C CYS A 97 6.42 -8.84 -2.59
N ARG A 98 6.67 -8.14 -1.49
CA ARG A 98 6.79 -8.73 -0.14
C ARG A 98 5.84 -8.07 0.84
N GLY A 99 5.16 -8.87 1.65
CA GLY A 99 4.21 -8.40 2.66
C GLY A 99 4.03 -9.41 3.79
N ASN A 100 3.48 -8.97 4.91
CA ASN A 100 3.16 -9.84 6.05
C ASN A 100 1.83 -9.49 6.74
N ARG A 101 1.12 -8.48 6.23
CA ARG A 101 -0.17 -8.03 6.76
C ARG A 101 -1.20 -8.06 5.66
N ARG A 102 -2.44 -8.35 6.01
CA ARG A 102 -3.59 -8.22 5.12
C ARG A 102 -4.47 -7.06 5.56
N ASP A 103 -5.12 -6.40 4.61
CA ASP A 103 -6.13 -5.39 4.91
C ASP A 103 -7.50 -6.04 5.23
N ARG A 104 -8.50 -5.22 5.56
CA ARG A 104 -9.87 -5.70 5.87
C ARG A 104 -10.60 -6.39 4.72
N TYR A 105 -10.06 -6.33 3.50
CA TYR A 105 -10.57 -6.98 2.30
C TYR A 105 -9.73 -8.20 1.92
N ASP A 106 -8.92 -8.68 2.86
CA ASP A 106 -8.03 -9.84 2.69
C ASP A 106 -6.95 -9.65 1.62
N ARG A 107 -6.62 -8.41 1.24
CA ARG A 107 -5.51 -8.14 0.31
C ARG A 107 -4.19 -8.10 1.06
N LEU A 108 -3.16 -8.76 0.53
CA LEU A 108 -1.80 -8.67 1.08
C LEU A 108 -1.24 -7.26 0.88
N LEU A 109 -0.87 -6.59 1.96
CA LEU A 109 -0.17 -5.31 1.94
C LEU A 109 1.30 -5.55 1.59
N VAL A 110 1.77 -4.99 0.48
CA VAL A 110 3.09 -5.28 -0.07
C VAL A 110 3.90 -4.05 -0.42
N VAL A 111 5.22 -4.21 -0.31
CA VAL A 111 6.21 -3.36 -0.99
C VAL A 111 6.76 -4.15 -2.16
N CYS A 112 6.61 -3.59 -3.37
CA CYS A 112 7.10 -4.21 -4.59
C CYS A 112 8.42 -3.57 -5.03
N ARG A 113 9.37 -4.41 -5.46
CA ARG A 113 10.68 -3.97 -5.94
C ARG A 113 11.05 -4.65 -7.25
N ASN A 114 11.77 -3.96 -8.11
CA ASN A 114 12.43 -4.55 -9.28
C ASN A 114 13.83 -3.96 -9.48
N GLY A 115 14.68 -4.65 -10.24
CA GLY A 115 16.08 -4.28 -10.42
C GLY A 115 16.30 -2.94 -11.16
N ALA A 116 15.34 -2.49 -11.97
CA ALA A 116 15.49 -1.27 -12.77
C ALA A 116 15.02 0.01 -12.05
N ARG A 117 14.00 -0.08 -11.19
CA ARG A 117 13.36 1.07 -10.53
C ARG A 117 13.53 1.07 -9.02
N GLY A 118 14.01 -0.02 -8.42
CA GLY A 118 14.05 -0.17 -6.97
C GLY A 118 12.64 -0.33 -6.42
N ASP A 119 12.27 0.51 -5.45
CA ASP A 119 10.96 0.51 -4.80
C ASP A 119 9.86 1.10 -5.71
N ILE A 120 8.92 0.25 -6.14
CA ILE A 120 7.84 0.61 -7.06
C ILE A 120 6.82 1.51 -6.35
N ASN A 121 6.52 1.26 -5.07
CA ASN A 121 5.58 2.07 -4.30
C ASN A 121 6.12 3.51 -4.19
N ALA A 122 7.42 3.65 -3.87
CA ALA A 122 8.12 4.94 -3.88
C ALA A 122 8.08 5.61 -5.25
N ALA A 123 8.29 4.85 -6.32
CA ALA A 123 8.27 5.37 -7.69
C ALA A 123 6.88 5.88 -8.11
N MET A 124 5.81 5.21 -7.68
CA MET A 124 4.43 5.66 -7.89
C MET A 124 4.17 7.01 -7.23
N VAL A 125 4.61 7.20 -5.99
CA VAL A 125 4.48 8.47 -5.27
C VAL A 125 5.35 9.56 -5.89
N ARG A 126 6.63 9.26 -6.17
CA ARG A 126 7.57 10.21 -6.79
C ARG A 126 7.10 10.69 -8.17
N GLY A 127 6.48 9.81 -8.95
CA GLY A 127 5.88 10.14 -10.24
C GLY A 127 4.56 10.91 -10.14
N GLY A 128 4.04 11.11 -8.93
CA GLY A 128 2.73 11.72 -8.69
C GLY A 128 1.57 10.87 -9.20
N MET A 129 1.72 9.54 -9.27
CA MET A 129 0.65 8.60 -9.63
C MET A 129 -0.08 8.04 -8.41
N ALA A 130 0.45 8.29 -7.22
CA ALA A 130 -0.19 8.02 -5.94
C ALA A 130 0.21 9.13 -4.94
N ILE A 131 -0.57 9.26 -3.86
CA ILE A 131 -0.20 10.08 -2.70
C ILE A 131 0.41 9.19 -1.61
N SER A 132 1.20 9.81 -0.73
CA SER A 132 1.75 9.09 0.42
C SER A 132 0.68 8.86 1.47
N TYR A 133 0.67 7.66 2.05
CA TYR A 133 -0.16 7.29 3.19
C TYR A 133 0.73 6.84 4.38
N GLY A 134 1.74 7.66 4.69
CA GLY A 134 2.63 7.51 5.85
C GLY A 134 4.10 7.41 5.49
N ASP A 135 4.45 6.43 4.64
CA ASP A 135 5.84 5.96 4.52
C ASP A 135 6.67 6.64 3.41
N TYR A 136 6.03 7.39 2.50
CA TYR A 136 6.67 7.96 1.29
C TYR A 136 6.59 9.50 1.23
N GLY A 137 6.69 10.17 2.39
CA GLY A 137 6.55 11.63 2.49
C GLY A 137 7.61 12.41 1.71
N ARG A 138 8.84 11.88 1.61
CA ARG A 138 9.92 12.50 0.84
C ARG A 138 9.63 12.45 -0.67
N GLU A 139 9.24 11.29 -1.17
CA GLU A 139 8.86 11.08 -2.57
C GLU A 139 7.68 11.96 -2.96
N GLU A 140 6.72 12.15 -2.05
CA GLU A 140 5.58 13.04 -2.28
C GLU A 140 6.02 14.51 -2.35
N ALA A 141 6.94 14.94 -1.49
CA ALA A 141 7.51 16.27 -1.54
C ALA A 141 8.27 16.51 -2.87
N GLU A 142 9.02 15.52 -3.33
CA GLU A 142 9.67 15.55 -4.66
C GLU A 142 8.65 15.70 -5.79
N ALA A 143 7.56 14.91 -5.75
CA ALA A 143 6.51 14.97 -6.75
C ALA A 143 5.79 16.33 -6.77
N ARG A 144 5.53 16.91 -5.59
CA ARG A 144 4.98 18.27 -5.45
C ARG A 144 5.91 19.32 -6.04
N ALA A 145 7.18 19.30 -5.68
CA ALA A 145 8.18 20.25 -6.17
C ALA A 145 8.33 20.17 -7.70
N ALA A 146 8.28 18.96 -8.26
CA ALA A 146 8.36 18.72 -9.69
C ALA A 146 7.04 18.96 -10.44
N LYS A 147 5.93 19.26 -9.73
CA LYS A 147 4.57 19.29 -10.29
C LYS A 147 4.26 18.02 -11.10
N ALA A 148 4.67 16.87 -10.58
CA ALA A 148 4.54 15.59 -11.26
C ALA A 148 3.13 15.00 -11.08
N GLY A 149 2.61 14.37 -12.13
CA GLY A 149 1.36 13.61 -12.04
C GLY A 149 0.20 14.43 -11.47
N LEU A 150 -0.44 13.93 -10.43
CA LEU A 150 -1.52 14.60 -9.70
C LEU A 150 -1.15 16.03 -9.28
N TRP A 151 0.11 16.30 -8.93
CA TRP A 151 0.59 17.60 -8.47
C TRP A 151 0.79 18.64 -9.57
N ALA A 152 0.52 18.28 -10.83
CA ALA A 152 0.50 19.22 -11.96
C ALA A 152 -0.80 20.06 -12.05
N GLY A 153 -1.79 19.75 -11.22
CA GLY A 153 -3.09 20.42 -11.22
C GLY A 153 -3.86 20.15 -9.93
N THR A 154 -5.18 20.12 -10.04
CA THR A 154 -6.08 19.87 -8.90
C THR A 154 -6.64 18.45 -8.98
N PHE A 155 -6.83 17.85 -7.82
CA PHE A 155 -7.44 16.52 -7.71
C PHE A 155 -8.09 16.39 -6.35
N GLU A 156 -9.19 15.64 -6.31
CA GLU A 156 -9.78 15.15 -5.07
C GLU A 156 -8.94 13.98 -4.54
N ARG A 157 -8.76 13.87 -3.22
CA ARG A 157 -7.97 12.75 -2.69
C ARG A 157 -8.72 11.43 -2.93
N PRO A 158 -8.02 10.32 -3.22
CA PRO A 158 -8.70 9.07 -3.56
C PRO A 158 -9.61 8.53 -2.43
N ARG A 159 -9.25 8.78 -1.16
CA ARG A 159 -10.13 8.49 -0.01
C ARG A 159 -11.47 9.23 -0.08
N ASP A 160 -11.45 10.53 -0.39
CA ASP A 160 -12.65 11.36 -0.42
C ASP A 160 -13.60 10.90 -1.54
N VAL A 161 -13.04 10.56 -2.72
CA VAL A 161 -13.79 9.98 -3.85
C VAL A 161 -14.50 8.68 -3.44
N ARG A 162 -13.82 7.78 -2.72
CA ARG A 162 -14.43 6.53 -2.22
C ARG A 162 -15.53 6.79 -1.21
N ASP A 163 -15.37 7.79 -0.35
CA ASP A 163 -16.36 8.10 0.68
C ASP A 163 -17.62 8.73 0.07
N HIS A 164 -17.48 9.56 -0.96
CA HIS A 164 -18.61 10.06 -1.75
C HIS A 164 -19.35 8.96 -2.49
N ALA A 165 -18.63 8.01 -3.11
CA ALA A 165 -19.25 6.87 -3.80
C ALA A 165 -20.05 5.94 -2.86
N ARG A 166 -19.62 5.80 -1.60
CA ARG A 166 -20.37 5.04 -0.59
C ARG A 166 -21.67 5.73 -0.17
N GLN A 167 -21.65 7.06 -0.09
CA GLN A 167 -22.85 7.82 0.28
C GLN A 167 -23.91 7.79 -0.82
N SER A 168 -23.50 7.95 -2.09
CA SER A 168 -24.44 7.88 -3.22
C SER A 168 -25.08 6.50 -3.33
N SER A 169 -24.29 5.43 -3.24
CA SER A 169 -24.81 4.05 -3.30
C SER A 169 -25.76 3.69 -2.14
N GLY A 170 -25.54 4.27 -0.95
CA GLY A 170 -26.45 4.12 0.19
C GLY A 170 -27.80 4.79 -0.05
N PHE A 171 -27.80 5.99 -0.63
CA PHE A 171 -29.02 6.70 -0.99
C PHE A 171 -29.80 6.00 -2.11
N ASP A 172 -29.12 5.55 -3.16
CA ASP A 172 -29.73 4.78 -4.26
C ASP A 172 -30.37 3.48 -3.77
N SER A 173 -29.72 2.78 -2.83
CA SER A 173 -30.30 1.59 -2.20
C SER A 173 -31.55 1.92 -1.39
N ALA A 174 -31.52 3.01 -0.62
CA ALA A 174 -32.68 3.44 0.16
C ALA A 174 -33.87 3.82 -0.74
N LEU A 175 -33.62 4.54 -1.83
CA LEU A 175 -34.66 4.88 -2.81
C LEU A 175 -35.26 3.65 -3.49
N ARG A 176 -34.42 2.68 -3.89
CA ARG A 176 -34.90 1.41 -4.44
C ARG A 176 -35.77 0.64 -3.46
N PHE A 177 -35.36 0.58 -2.19
CA PHE A 177 -36.13 -0.07 -1.14
C PHE A 177 -37.50 0.59 -0.91
N ILE A 178 -37.55 1.93 -0.92
CA ILE A 178 -38.81 2.68 -0.80
C ILE A 178 -39.71 2.42 -2.01
N GLY A 179 -39.17 2.44 -3.24
CA GLY A 179 -39.92 2.12 -4.45
C GLY A 179 -40.54 0.72 -4.41
N GLN A 180 -39.79 -0.27 -3.91
CA GLN A 180 -40.25 -1.65 -3.75
C GLN A 180 -41.36 -1.80 -2.69
N ILE A 181 -41.35 -0.99 -1.62
CA ILE A 181 -42.42 -0.97 -0.60
C ILE A 181 -43.66 -0.21 -1.07
N ALA A 182 -43.45 0.91 -1.77
CA ALA A 182 -44.53 1.78 -2.22
C ALA A 182 -45.26 1.24 -3.48
N GLY A 183 -44.76 0.16 -4.08
CA GLY A 183 -45.38 -0.47 -5.26
C GLY A 183 -45.30 0.38 -6.52
N TRP A 184 -44.25 1.19 -6.66
CA TRP A 184 -44.00 1.99 -7.85
C TRP A 184 -43.09 1.19 -8.80
N GLU A 185 -43.68 0.27 -9.57
CA GLU A 185 -43.12 -0.26 -10.82
C GLU A 185 -43.98 0.20 -12.00
#